data_AF-A0A3L7UHC8-F1
#
_entry.id   AF-A0A3L7UHC8-F1
#
_cell.length_a   1.000
_cell.length_b   1.000
_cell.length_c   1.000
_cell.angle_alpha   90.00
_cell.angle_beta   90.00
_cell.angle_gamma   90.00
#
_symmetry.space_group_name_H-M   'P 1'
#
loop_
_entity.id
_entity.type
_entity.pdbx_description
1 polymer ?
#
loop_
_entity_poly.entity_id
_entity_poly.type
_entity_poly.pdbx_seq_one_letter_code
_entity_poly.pdbx_strand_id
1 'polypeptide(L)'
;MKFSSWLSSWTRRADWSKNTRRTAGRRNSAAPFGHAEVSMSAEPLEPRLVLDASTPVDDLAAFAKALKNGGATLYGAAWDATTTTQRQLFGDGAQFLNFVEVTNADHSLNSTANANNITTTSPTWVFAGQSRLVGNQTLAALAAQANIAIPQGFTPGMATIATQTLLAGSPLMIPLDGFDPNGDDLTYSVTVNQTSPVLTATLRPRVGALKITVAGYGEMLIDTFDDLVPRVTER
;
A
#
# COMPACT_ATOMS: atom_id res chain seq x y z
N MET A 1 -2.21 -7.25 1.01
CA MET A 1 -3.17 -8.07 1.79
C MET A 1 -4.29 -7.16 2.30
N LYS A 2 -5.56 -7.43 1.98
CA LYS A 2 -6.71 -6.60 2.38
C LYS A 2 -7.15 -6.97 3.80
N PHE A 3 -7.17 -6.01 4.73
CA PHE A 3 -7.82 -6.13 6.03
C PHE A 3 -9.25 -5.59 5.93
N SER A 4 -10.24 -6.45 6.13
CA SER A 4 -11.65 -6.06 6.26
C SER A 4 -11.96 -5.73 7.72
N SER A 5 -12.30 -4.48 8.00
CA SER A 5 -12.73 -3.99 9.31
C SER A 5 -14.14 -4.45 9.64
N TRP A 6 -14.26 -5.12 10.78
CA TRP A 6 -15.50 -5.37 11.50
C TRP A 6 -15.84 -4.13 12.32
N LEU A 7 -17.06 -3.56 12.18
CA LEU A 7 -17.66 -2.74 13.22
C LEU A 7 -19.17 -2.97 13.27
N SER A 8 -19.57 -3.25 14.50
CA SER A 8 -20.86 -3.58 15.09
C SER A 8 -21.96 -2.54 14.94
N SER A 9 -23.22 -2.99 14.95
CA SER A 9 -24.29 -2.25 15.61
C SER A 9 -25.19 -3.18 16.41
N TRP A 10 -25.27 -2.91 17.72
CA TRP A 10 -26.31 -3.37 18.63
C TRP A 10 -27.36 -2.28 18.70
N THR A 11 -28.65 -2.60 18.52
CA THR A 11 -29.72 -2.04 19.37
C THR A 11 -31.04 -2.80 19.28
N ARG A 12 -31.49 -3.19 20.48
CA ARG A 12 -32.87 -3.20 21.04
C ARG A 12 -33.83 -4.36 20.77
N ARG A 13 -34.45 -4.74 21.91
CA ARG A 13 -35.45 -5.78 22.17
C ARG A 13 -36.88 -5.33 21.81
N ALA A 14 -37.74 -6.37 21.84
CA ALA A 14 -39.20 -6.41 21.89
C ALA A 14 -39.86 -6.25 20.51
N ASP A 15 -40.81 -7.10 20.11
CA ASP A 15 -42.06 -7.34 20.82
C ASP A 15 -42.75 -8.66 20.40
N TRP A 16 -43.58 -9.13 21.32
CA TRP A 16 -44.44 -10.30 21.25
C TRP A 16 -45.76 -9.92 20.58
N SER A 17 -46.18 -10.61 19.51
CA SER A 17 -47.61 -10.69 19.21
C SER A 17 -47.99 -12.03 18.58
N LYS A 18 -48.99 -12.66 19.21
CA LYS A 18 -49.68 -13.86 18.76
C LYS A 18 -50.63 -13.45 17.63
N ASN A 19 -50.62 -14.17 16.51
CA ASN A 19 -51.70 -14.07 15.54
C ASN A 19 -52.31 -15.46 15.28
N THR A 20 -53.37 -15.74 16.04
CA THR A 20 -54.36 -16.77 15.75
C THR A 20 -55.29 -16.29 14.65
N ARG A 21 -55.33 -16.97 13.50
CA ARG A 21 -56.53 -17.01 12.64
C ARG A 21 -56.81 -18.44 12.20
N ARG A 22 -57.93 -18.93 12.71
CA ARG A 22 -58.66 -20.12 12.25
C ARG A 22 -59.24 -19.83 10.87
N THR A 23 -58.99 -20.71 9.91
CA THR A 23 -59.93 -20.97 8.81
C THR A 23 -59.98 -22.46 8.54
N ALA A 24 -61.16 -23.04 8.78
CA ALA A 24 -61.61 -24.32 8.28
C ALA A 24 -61.34 -24.41 6.77
N GLY A 25 -60.82 -25.50 6.22
CA GLY A 25 -61.42 -26.81 6.28
C GLY A 25 -62.25 -27.04 5.02
N ARG A 26 -61.58 -27.24 3.88
CA ARG A 26 -62.18 -27.83 2.68
C ARG A 26 -61.21 -28.85 2.11
N ARG A 27 -61.58 -30.12 2.28
CA ARG A 27 -60.86 -31.30 1.78
C ARG A 27 -61.08 -31.40 0.28
N ASN A 28 -60.02 -31.22 -0.50
CA ASN A 28 -59.95 -31.76 -1.87
C ASN A 28 -58.80 -32.76 -1.89
N SER A 29 -59.18 -34.03 -2.04
CA SER A 29 -58.29 -35.16 -2.23
C SER A 29 -57.77 -35.18 -3.66
N ALA A 30 -56.47 -34.96 -3.83
CA ALA A 30 -55.68 -35.45 -4.95
C ALA A 30 -54.22 -35.23 -4.56
N ALA A 31 -53.43 -36.30 -4.49
CA ALA A 31 -51.98 -36.20 -4.36
C ALA A 31 -51.39 -36.01 -5.76
N PRO A 32 -50.73 -34.89 -6.08
CA PRO A 32 -49.80 -34.84 -7.18
C PRO A 32 -48.41 -35.20 -6.66
N PHE A 33 -47.75 -36.09 -7.38
CA PHE A 33 -46.36 -36.46 -7.20
C PHE A 33 -45.48 -35.21 -7.10
N GLY A 34 -44.70 -35.12 -6.02
CA GLY A 34 -43.76 -34.04 -5.81
C GLY A 34 -42.64 -34.11 -6.84
N HIS A 35 -42.72 -33.30 -7.88
CA HIS A 35 -41.53 -32.82 -8.56
C HIS A 35 -41.04 -31.63 -7.76
N ALA A 36 -39.88 -31.76 -7.14
CA ALA A 36 -39.21 -30.62 -6.51
C ALA A 36 -38.93 -29.59 -7.62
N GLU A 37 -39.64 -28.47 -7.61
CA GLU A 37 -39.24 -27.30 -8.40
C GLU A 37 -37.90 -26.82 -7.84
N VAL A 38 -36.83 -27.05 -8.60
CA VAL A 38 -35.55 -26.41 -8.34
C VAL A 38 -35.72 -24.93 -8.69
N SER A 39 -35.96 -24.10 -7.68
CA SER A 39 -35.83 -22.64 -7.83
C SER A 39 -34.36 -22.34 -8.06
N MET A 40 -33.97 -22.19 -9.32
CA MET A 40 -32.68 -21.61 -9.69
C MET A 40 -32.74 -20.11 -9.42
N SER A 41 -32.40 -19.71 -8.21
CA SER A 41 -32.01 -18.32 -7.94
C SER A 41 -30.65 -18.11 -8.58
N ALA A 42 -30.63 -17.59 -9.81
CA ALA A 42 -29.41 -16.99 -10.34
C ALA A 42 -29.16 -15.72 -9.50
N GLU A 43 -28.23 -15.79 -8.56
CA GLU A 43 -27.68 -14.58 -7.96
C GLU A 43 -27.05 -13.77 -9.11
N PRO A 44 -27.56 -12.56 -9.41
CA PRO A 44 -26.90 -11.71 -10.38
C PRO A 44 -25.47 -11.51 -9.88
N LEU A 45 -24.50 -11.84 -10.73
CA LEU A 45 -23.10 -11.60 -10.44
C LEU A 45 -22.97 -10.13 -10.09
N GLU A 46 -22.72 -9.82 -8.81
CA GLU A 46 -22.35 -8.48 -8.37
C GLU A 46 -21.32 -7.97 -9.37
N PRO A 47 -21.53 -6.80 -10.01
CA PRO A 47 -20.57 -6.28 -10.96
C PRO A 47 -19.24 -6.17 -10.22
N ARG A 48 -18.30 -7.07 -10.54
CA ARG A 48 -16.91 -6.88 -10.14
C ARG A 48 -16.55 -5.53 -10.71
N LEU A 49 -16.34 -4.53 -9.87
CA LEU A 49 -15.72 -3.28 -10.28
C LEU A 49 -14.44 -3.67 -10.99
N VAL A 50 -14.47 -3.64 -12.31
CA VAL A 50 -13.28 -3.50 -13.11
C VAL A 50 -12.83 -2.09 -12.75
N LEU A 51 -11.82 -2.00 -11.88
CA LEU A 51 -11.08 -0.74 -11.72
C LEU A 51 -10.55 -0.45 -13.12
N ASP A 52 -11.22 0.45 -13.82
CA ASP A 52 -10.68 1.02 -15.04
C ASP A 52 -9.33 1.65 -14.66
N ALA A 53 -8.29 1.39 -15.44
CA ALA A 53 -6.94 1.93 -15.21
C ALA A 53 -6.93 3.47 -15.12
N SER A 54 -8.01 4.14 -15.56
CA SER A 54 -8.22 5.58 -15.43
C SER A 54 -9.00 6.02 -14.17
N THR A 55 -9.38 5.10 -13.27
CA THR A 55 -10.04 5.46 -12.01
C THR A 55 -9.03 6.11 -11.05
N PRO A 56 -9.24 7.38 -10.65
CA PRO A 56 -8.37 8.00 -9.66
C PRO A 56 -8.46 7.27 -8.32
N VAL A 57 -7.31 7.01 -7.72
CA VAL A 57 -7.19 6.47 -6.37
C VAL A 57 -6.34 7.38 -5.49
N ASP A 58 -6.28 7.10 -4.19
CA ASP A 58 -5.39 7.79 -3.26
C ASP A 58 -3.92 7.74 -3.73
N ASP A 59 -3.39 8.88 -4.15
CA ASP A 59 -1.98 9.04 -4.49
C ASP A 59 -1.18 9.26 -3.20
N LEU A 60 -0.73 8.14 -2.63
CA LEU A 60 0.00 8.10 -1.36
C LEU A 60 1.38 8.77 -1.45
N ALA A 61 2.01 8.78 -2.63
CA ALA A 61 3.28 9.46 -2.85
C ALA A 61 3.10 10.98 -2.84
N ALA A 62 2.08 11.49 -3.54
CA ALA A 62 1.71 12.89 -3.48
C ALA A 62 1.29 13.31 -2.08
N PHE A 63 0.51 12.48 -1.38
CA PHE A 63 0.10 12.76 -0.01
C PHE A 63 1.29 12.85 0.95
N ALA A 64 2.25 11.92 0.89
CA ALA A 64 3.46 11.97 1.70
C ALA A 64 4.30 13.23 1.46
N LYS A 65 4.46 13.64 0.20
CA LYS A 65 5.13 14.90 -0.17
C LYS A 65 4.37 16.12 0.37
N ALA A 66 3.04 16.11 0.28
CA ALA A 66 2.20 17.19 0.78
C ALA A 66 2.30 17.32 2.31
N LEU A 67 2.28 16.21 3.06
CA LEU A 67 2.49 16.19 4.50
C LEU A 67 3.85 16.79 4.88
N LYS A 68 4.93 16.35 4.21
CA LYS A 68 6.29 16.89 4.43
C LYS A 68 6.34 18.39 4.15
N ASN A 69 5.79 18.85 3.03
CA ASN A 69 5.75 20.27 2.67
C ASN A 69 4.88 21.09 3.63
N GLY A 70 3.83 20.49 4.19
CA GLY A 70 3.00 21.07 5.24
C GLY A 70 3.65 21.07 6.63
N GLY A 71 4.91 20.61 6.75
CA GLY A 71 5.66 20.59 8.00
C GLY A 71 5.30 19.44 8.94
N ALA A 72 4.58 18.41 8.47
CA ALA A 72 4.35 17.20 9.25
C ALA A 72 5.63 16.37 9.34
N THR A 73 6.01 15.99 10.56
CA THR A 73 7.18 15.17 10.86
C THR A 73 6.75 13.92 11.60
N LEU A 74 7.21 12.76 11.13
CA LEU A 74 6.99 11.48 11.76
C LEU A 74 8.23 11.12 12.58
N TYR A 75 8.14 11.22 13.90
CA TYR A 75 9.14 10.73 14.81
C TYR A 75 8.85 9.26 15.15
N GLY A 76 9.89 8.44 15.24
CA GLY A 76 9.76 7.05 15.66
C GLY A 76 11.08 6.32 15.51
N ALA A 77 11.08 5.04 15.87
CA ALA A 77 12.24 4.18 15.65
C ALA A 77 12.03 3.32 14.40
N ALA A 78 13.00 3.30 13.49
CA ALA A 78 12.89 2.56 12.23
C ALA A 78 12.77 1.04 12.42
N TRP A 79 13.26 0.52 13.54
CA TRP A 79 13.18 -0.89 13.91
C TRP A 79 11.90 -1.26 14.66
N ASP A 80 11.12 -0.26 15.10
CA ASP A 80 9.89 -0.48 15.83
C ASP A 80 8.76 -0.88 14.87
N ALA A 81 8.11 -2.01 15.17
CA ALA A 81 7.08 -2.58 14.31
C ALA A 81 5.89 -1.63 14.08
N THR A 82 5.51 -0.82 15.07
CA THR A 82 4.39 0.11 14.96
C THR A 82 4.72 1.27 14.03
N THR A 83 5.97 1.76 14.10
CA THR A 83 6.51 2.77 13.17
C THR A 83 6.59 2.21 11.76
N THR A 84 7.03 0.97 11.59
CA THR A 84 7.05 0.28 10.28
C THR A 84 5.63 0.15 9.71
N THR A 85 4.66 -0.32 10.50
CA THR A 85 3.26 -0.39 10.06
C THR A 85 2.71 0.98 9.67
N GLN A 86 3.05 2.04 10.41
CA GLN A 86 2.62 3.40 10.08
C GLN A 86 3.15 3.84 8.71
N ARG A 87 4.43 3.57 8.43
CA ARG A 87 5.06 3.92 7.15
C ARG A 87 4.51 3.10 6.00
N GLN A 88 4.20 1.82 6.22
CA GLN A 88 3.61 0.94 5.19
C GLN A 88 2.25 1.42 4.67
N LEU A 89 1.50 2.20 5.45
CA LEU A 89 0.25 2.81 4.97
C LEU A 89 0.44 3.74 3.77
N PHE A 90 1.66 4.22 3.53
CA PHE A 90 1.98 5.10 2.41
C PHE A 90 2.52 4.35 1.18
N GLY A 91 2.70 3.03 1.24
CA GLY A 91 3.33 2.26 0.16
C GLY A 91 4.66 2.89 -0.27
N ASP A 92 4.84 3.07 -1.57
CA ASP A 92 6.02 3.72 -2.16
C ASP A 92 6.16 5.18 -1.75
N GLY A 93 5.08 5.81 -1.30
CA GLY A 93 5.07 7.16 -0.76
C GLY A 93 5.84 7.30 0.56
N ALA A 94 6.08 6.20 1.28
CA ALA A 94 6.75 6.20 2.57
C ALA A 94 8.16 6.82 2.53
N GLN A 95 8.84 6.76 1.38
CA GLN A 95 10.16 7.36 1.17
C GLN A 95 10.14 8.89 1.18
N PHE A 96 8.98 9.51 0.90
CA PHE A 96 8.84 10.96 0.84
C PHE A 96 8.46 11.59 2.18
N LEU A 97 8.12 10.77 3.18
CA LEU A 97 7.81 11.25 4.53
C LEU A 97 9.02 11.94 5.17
N ASN A 98 8.75 12.98 5.97
CA ASN A 98 9.76 13.54 6.86
C ASN A 98 9.89 12.67 8.12
N PHE A 99 10.54 11.51 7.98
CA PHE A 99 10.80 10.59 9.07
C PHE A 99 12.06 10.99 9.85
N VAL A 100 11.96 11.00 11.18
CA VAL A 100 13.07 11.32 12.09
C VAL A 100 13.29 10.17 13.06
N GLU A 101 14.48 9.57 13.00
CA GLU A 101 14.93 8.52 13.90
C GLU A 101 15.16 9.07 15.32
N VAL A 102 14.48 8.48 16.31
CA VAL A 102 14.54 8.92 17.71
C VAL A 102 15.36 7.99 18.61
N THR A 103 15.97 6.94 18.06
CA THR A 103 16.84 6.04 18.82
C THR A 103 18.30 6.11 18.39
N ASN A 104 19.18 5.72 19.30
CA ASN A 104 20.58 5.41 19.01
C ASN A 104 20.70 3.96 18.51
N ALA A 105 21.91 3.56 18.09
CA ALA A 105 22.18 2.20 17.66
C ALA A 105 21.92 1.12 18.74
N ASP A 106 21.96 1.49 20.02
CA ASP A 106 21.64 0.61 21.15
C ASP A 106 20.13 0.61 21.50
N HIS A 107 19.30 1.20 20.64
CA HIS A 107 17.84 1.36 20.79
C HIS A 107 17.39 2.27 21.94
N SER A 108 18.32 2.94 22.65
CA SER A 108 17.98 3.98 23.62
C SER A 108 17.49 5.26 22.92
N LEU A 109 16.67 6.08 23.58
CA LEU A 109 16.24 7.38 23.04
C LEU A 109 17.44 8.32 22.84
N ASN A 110 17.50 8.99 21.70
CA ASN A 110 18.56 9.91 21.35
C ASN A 110 18.24 11.37 21.76
N SER A 111 19.18 12.29 21.54
CA SER A 111 19.01 13.71 21.87
C SER A 111 17.87 14.37 21.08
N THR A 112 17.61 13.93 19.84
CA THR A 112 16.49 14.40 19.01
C THR A 112 15.14 14.06 19.66
N ALA A 113 15.03 12.88 20.27
CA ALA A 113 13.84 12.49 21.03
C ALA A 113 13.57 13.49 22.17
N ASN A 114 14.59 13.75 23.00
CA ASN A 114 14.49 14.69 24.12
C ASN A 114 14.15 16.11 23.66
N ALA A 115 14.83 16.61 22.63
CA ALA A 115 14.60 17.95 22.07
C ALA A 115 13.16 18.15 21.55
N ASN A 116 12.52 17.07 21.09
CA ASN A 116 11.16 17.09 20.55
C ASN A 116 10.12 16.51 21.53
N ASN A 117 10.48 16.30 22.80
CA ASN A 117 9.61 15.71 23.82
C ASN A 117 8.99 14.37 23.37
N ILE A 118 9.77 13.52 22.71
CA ILE A 118 9.41 12.16 22.32
C ILE A 118 9.91 11.22 23.42
N THR A 119 8.98 10.51 24.05
CA THR A 119 9.26 9.62 25.20
C THR A 119 9.11 8.14 24.87
N THR A 120 8.71 7.80 23.64
CA THR A 120 8.47 6.44 23.17
C THR A 120 9.05 6.22 21.77
N THR A 121 9.26 4.96 21.38
CA THR A 121 9.74 4.56 20.04
C THR A 121 8.61 4.42 19.01
N SER A 122 7.36 4.43 19.48
CA SER A 122 6.15 4.38 18.65
C SER A 122 5.99 5.64 17.80
N PRO A 123 5.32 5.54 16.64
CA PRO A 123 5.19 6.66 15.72
C PRO A 123 4.50 7.84 16.41
N THR A 124 5.10 9.02 16.31
CA THR A 124 4.53 10.27 16.79
C THR A 124 4.60 11.30 15.68
N TRP A 125 3.43 11.74 15.24
CA TRP A 125 3.31 12.82 14.27
C TRP A 125 3.31 14.17 14.98
N VAL A 126 4.11 15.10 14.48
CA VAL A 126 4.12 16.50 14.91
C VAL A 126 3.92 17.36 13.67
N PHE A 127 2.92 18.24 13.70
CA PHE A 127 2.55 19.10 12.57
C PHE A 127 3.10 20.52 12.78
N ALA A 128 3.09 21.36 11.74
CA ALA A 128 3.64 22.72 11.80
C ALA A 128 3.10 23.55 12.99
N GLY A 129 1.81 23.41 13.31
CA GLY A 129 1.16 24.05 14.47
C GLY A 129 1.49 23.44 15.84
N GLN A 130 2.51 22.58 15.93
CA GLN A 130 2.93 21.84 17.13
C GLN A 130 1.91 20.85 17.72
N SER A 131 0.74 20.70 17.09
CA SER A 131 -0.21 19.63 17.41
C SER A 131 0.43 18.26 17.17
N ARG A 132 0.01 17.25 17.94
CA ARG A 132 0.63 15.91 17.92
C ARG A 132 -0.42 14.81 17.85
N LEU A 133 -0.09 13.74 17.13
CA LEU A 133 -0.81 12.47 17.18
C LEU A 133 0.19 11.36 17.54
N VAL A 134 -0.12 10.57 18.57
CA VAL A 134 0.77 9.52 19.10
C VAL A 134 0.21 8.15 18.73
N GLY A 135 1.09 7.22 18.36
CA GLY A 135 0.74 5.88 17.89
C GLY A 135 0.28 5.88 16.44
N ASN A 136 -0.09 4.70 15.94
CA ASN A 136 -0.53 4.52 14.57
C ASN A 136 -1.78 5.37 14.27
N GLN A 137 -1.77 6.02 13.11
CA GLN A 137 -2.82 6.88 12.60
C GLN A 137 -3.28 6.39 11.23
N THR A 138 -4.56 6.57 10.95
CA THR A 138 -5.10 6.36 9.62
C THR A 138 -4.71 7.51 8.69
N LEU A 139 -4.66 7.27 7.37
CA LEU A 139 -4.42 8.32 6.38
C LEU A 139 -5.43 9.46 6.52
N ALA A 140 -6.70 9.15 6.77
CA ALA A 140 -7.76 10.13 6.99
C ALA A 140 -7.53 11.00 8.24
N ALA A 141 -7.04 10.42 9.35
CA ALA A 141 -6.72 11.18 10.55
C ALA A 141 -5.55 12.14 10.31
N LEU A 142 -4.52 11.69 9.57
CA LEU A 142 -3.40 12.54 9.18
C LEU A 142 -3.84 13.67 8.24
N ALA A 143 -4.70 13.37 7.27
CA ALA A 143 -5.27 14.35 6.35
C ALA A 143 -6.06 15.43 7.08
N ALA A 144 -6.94 15.02 8.01
CA ALA A 144 -7.71 15.93 8.83
C ALA A 144 -6.82 16.80 9.72
N GLN A 145 -5.83 16.21 10.39
CA GLN A 145 -4.95 16.95 11.30
C GLN A 145 -4.00 17.91 10.56
N ALA A 146 -3.49 17.52 9.39
CA ALA A 146 -2.68 18.38 8.55
C ALA A 146 -3.50 19.44 7.81
N ASN A 147 -4.83 19.28 7.75
CA ASN A 147 -5.72 20.02 6.86
C ASN A 147 -5.25 19.92 5.38
N ILE A 148 -4.88 18.70 4.96
CA ILE A 148 -4.41 18.38 3.62
C ILE A 148 -5.27 17.22 3.11
N ALA A 149 -6.01 17.44 2.02
CA ALA A 149 -6.75 16.37 1.36
C ALA A 149 -5.79 15.35 0.74
N ILE A 150 -6.18 14.07 0.73
CA ILE A 150 -5.43 13.00 0.07
C ILE A 150 -5.57 13.20 -1.46
N PRO A 151 -4.49 13.52 -2.19
CA PRO A 151 -4.56 13.72 -3.63
C PRO A 151 -5.05 12.44 -4.32
N GLN A 152 -5.80 12.60 -5.41
CA GLN A 152 -6.25 11.48 -6.24
C GLN A 152 -5.45 11.46 -7.54
N GLY A 153 -5.02 10.28 -7.98
CA GLY A 153 -4.24 10.09 -9.19
C GLY A 153 -4.36 8.68 -9.77
N PHE A 154 -3.97 8.55 -11.03
CA PHE A 154 -3.88 7.28 -11.78
C PHE A 154 -2.78 7.34 -12.84
N THR A 155 -1.96 8.40 -12.81
CA THR A 155 -0.92 8.61 -13.82
C THR A 155 0.39 8.04 -13.28
N PRO A 156 1.01 7.08 -13.99
CA PRO A 156 2.30 6.56 -13.58
C PRO A 156 3.38 7.63 -13.74
N GLY A 157 4.32 7.63 -12.81
CA GLY A 157 5.49 8.50 -12.79
C GLY A 157 6.78 7.69 -12.70
N MET A 158 7.91 8.35 -12.95
CA MET A 158 9.24 7.78 -12.72
C MET A 158 10.12 8.78 -11.99
N ALA A 159 10.97 8.29 -11.09
CA ALA A 159 12.01 9.08 -10.47
C ALA A 159 12.97 9.63 -11.51
N THR A 160 13.45 10.85 -11.31
CA THR A 160 14.43 11.46 -12.21
C THR A 160 15.76 10.71 -12.11
N ILE A 161 16.27 10.27 -13.25
CA ILE A 161 17.59 9.67 -13.36
C ILE A 161 18.59 10.78 -13.68
N ALA A 162 19.53 11.03 -12.78
CA ALA A 162 20.59 12.03 -12.99
C ALA A 162 21.52 11.65 -14.15
N THR A 163 22.26 12.63 -14.68
CA THR A 163 23.28 12.40 -15.71
C THR A 163 24.29 11.36 -15.25
N GLN A 164 24.47 10.32 -16.07
CA GLN A 164 25.40 9.23 -15.80
C GLN A 164 26.64 9.31 -16.69
N THR A 165 27.79 8.86 -16.18
CA THR A 165 29.01 8.68 -16.97
C THR A 165 29.19 7.21 -17.29
N LEU A 166 29.18 6.86 -18.58
CA LEU A 166 29.47 5.52 -19.07
C LEU A 166 30.91 5.44 -19.56
N LEU A 167 31.68 4.51 -19.01
CA LEU A 167 33.05 4.23 -19.47
C LEU A 167 33.01 3.21 -20.61
N ALA A 168 33.83 3.43 -21.64
CA ALA A 168 33.91 2.51 -22.77
C ALA A 168 34.29 1.09 -22.31
N GLY A 169 33.58 0.08 -22.83
CA GLY A 169 33.79 -1.32 -22.49
C GLY A 169 33.25 -1.75 -21.12
N SER A 170 32.65 -0.85 -20.34
CA SER A 170 32.04 -1.16 -19.05
C SER A 170 30.54 -0.93 -19.11
N PRO A 171 29.69 -1.97 -18.95
CA PRO A 171 28.24 -1.76 -18.90
C PRO A 171 27.86 -0.99 -17.62
N LEU A 172 26.87 -0.12 -17.74
CA LEU A 172 26.27 0.59 -16.60
C LEU A 172 24.84 0.12 -16.40
N MET A 173 24.52 -0.34 -15.19
CA MET A 173 23.14 -0.55 -14.78
C MET A 173 22.54 0.74 -14.25
N ILE A 174 21.35 1.06 -14.76
CA ILE A 174 20.57 2.20 -14.31
C ILE A 174 19.28 1.65 -13.71
N PRO A 175 19.06 1.80 -12.39
CA PRO A 175 17.80 1.39 -11.79
C PRO A 175 16.68 2.29 -12.31
N LEU A 176 15.54 1.67 -12.63
CA LEU A 176 14.31 2.38 -12.96
C LEU A 176 13.43 2.32 -11.71
N ASP A 177 13.01 3.49 -11.24
CA ASP A 177 12.11 3.63 -10.10
C ASP A 177 10.84 4.31 -10.61
N GLY A 178 9.86 3.50 -10.96
CA GLY A 178 8.55 3.94 -11.40
C GLY A 178 7.51 3.72 -10.31
N PHE A 179 6.50 4.58 -10.31
CA PHE A 179 5.40 4.56 -9.35
C PHE A 179 4.09 4.70 -10.11
N ASP A 180 3.08 3.90 -9.74
CA ASP A 180 1.71 4.08 -10.20
C ASP A 180 0.78 4.22 -8.99
N PRO A 181 0.03 5.34 -8.86
CA PRO A 181 -0.95 5.49 -7.79
C PRO A 181 -1.93 4.32 -7.66
N ASN A 182 -2.37 3.73 -8.77
CA ASN A 182 -3.38 2.67 -8.78
C ASN A 182 -2.80 1.26 -8.55
N GLY A 183 -1.46 1.13 -8.55
CA GLY A 183 -0.74 -0.12 -8.33
C GLY A 183 -0.77 -1.09 -9.52
N ASP A 184 -1.06 -0.60 -10.73
CA ASP A 184 -0.99 -1.40 -11.95
C ASP A 184 0.46 -1.79 -12.31
N ASP A 185 0.60 -2.81 -13.15
CA ASP A 185 1.90 -3.26 -13.64
C ASP A 185 2.53 -2.19 -14.54
N LEU A 186 3.67 -1.64 -14.11
CA LEU A 186 4.45 -0.68 -14.88
C LEU A 186 5.20 -1.37 -16.02
N THR A 187 5.05 -0.83 -17.24
CA THR A 187 5.85 -1.22 -18.40
C THR A 187 6.85 -0.14 -18.75
N TYR A 188 8.07 -0.55 -19.10
CA TYR A 188 9.16 0.37 -19.45
C TYR A 188 9.55 0.15 -20.91
N SER A 189 10.04 1.21 -21.54
CA SER A 189 10.73 1.15 -22.84
C SER A 189 12.02 1.98 -22.75
N VAL A 190 13.06 1.59 -23.50
CA VAL A 190 14.31 2.34 -23.59
C VAL A 190 14.62 2.64 -25.04
N THR A 191 15.04 3.86 -25.32
CA THR A 191 15.49 4.29 -26.64
C THR A 191 16.74 5.13 -26.47
N VAL A 192 17.78 4.81 -27.24
CA VAL A 192 19.01 5.60 -27.27
C VAL A 192 18.90 6.60 -28.41
N ASN A 193 18.72 7.87 -28.08
CA ASN A 193 18.76 8.93 -29.08
C ASN A 193 20.20 9.43 -29.23
N GLN A 194 20.90 8.96 -30.27
CA GLN A 194 22.29 9.31 -30.55
C GLN A 194 22.55 9.36 -32.04
N THR A 195 23.58 10.11 -32.43
CA THR A 195 24.07 10.23 -33.80
C THR A 195 25.18 9.22 -34.17
N SER A 196 25.65 8.38 -33.22
CA SER A 196 26.72 7.40 -33.43
C SER A 196 26.37 6.04 -32.79
N PRO A 197 26.60 4.88 -33.44
CA PRO A 197 26.06 3.58 -33.03
C PRO A 197 26.74 2.90 -31.82
N VAL A 198 27.44 3.65 -30.97
CA VAL A 198 28.35 3.08 -29.94
C VAL A 198 27.62 2.66 -28.67
N LEU A 199 26.46 3.26 -28.36
CA LEU A 199 25.68 2.90 -27.17
C LEU A 199 24.49 2.02 -27.54
N THR A 200 24.33 0.93 -26.80
CA THR A 200 23.09 0.16 -26.79
C THR A 200 22.52 0.19 -25.39
N ALA A 201 21.20 0.27 -25.29
CA ALA A 201 20.49 0.15 -24.03
C ALA A 201 19.45 -0.94 -24.20
N THR A 202 19.38 -1.82 -23.21
CA THR A 202 18.40 -2.90 -23.15
C THR A 202 17.72 -2.87 -21.80
N LEU A 203 16.42 -3.16 -21.80
CA LEU A 203 15.70 -3.40 -20.56
C LEU A 203 15.99 -4.83 -20.11
N ARG A 204 16.42 -4.96 -18.86
CA ARG A 204 16.53 -6.26 -18.20
C ARG A 204 15.24 -6.49 -17.41
N PRO A 205 14.41 -7.49 -17.76
CA PRO A 205 13.34 -7.91 -16.87
C PRO A 205 13.95 -8.49 -15.59
N ARG A 206 13.34 -8.21 -14.45
CA ARG A 206 13.74 -8.80 -13.17
C ARG A 206 13.55 -10.32 -13.23
N VAL A 207 14.64 -11.06 -13.33
CA VAL A 207 14.59 -12.53 -13.58
C VAL A 207 14.41 -13.31 -12.27
N GLY A 208 14.87 -12.75 -11.15
CA GLY A 208 14.82 -13.38 -9.84
C GLY A 208 14.90 -12.37 -8.70
N ALA A 209 14.27 -12.72 -7.59
CA ALA A 209 14.26 -11.91 -6.38
C ALA A 209 14.23 -12.79 -5.13
N LEU A 210 15.10 -12.50 -4.17
CA LEU A 210 14.99 -13.02 -2.83
C LEU A 210 14.09 -12.09 -2.00
N LYS A 211 12.95 -12.62 -1.54
CA LYS A 211 12.11 -11.93 -0.56
C LYS A 211 12.46 -12.38 0.85
N ILE A 212 12.86 -11.45 1.70
CA ILE A 212 13.14 -11.69 3.11
C ILE A 212 12.14 -10.89 3.93
N THR A 213 11.37 -11.56 4.78
CA THR A 213 10.52 -10.89 5.77
C THR A 213 11.26 -10.83 7.09
N VAL A 214 11.53 -9.61 7.57
CA VAL A 214 12.26 -9.38 8.82
C VAL A 214 11.27 -8.83 9.85
N ALA A 215 11.19 -9.49 11.01
CA ALA A 215 10.35 -9.02 12.11
C ALA A 215 10.73 -7.58 12.50
N GLY A 216 9.73 -6.68 12.56
CA GLY A 216 9.93 -5.26 12.87
C GLY A 216 10.34 -4.38 11.67
N TYR A 217 10.98 -4.93 10.64
CA TYR A 217 11.48 -4.17 9.48
C TYR A 217 10.66 -4.36 8.19
N GLY A 218 9.75 -5.33 8.17
CA GLY A 218 8.86 -5.59 7.03
C GLY A 218 9.48 -6.50 5.98
N GLU A 219 9.06 -6.35 4.73
CA GLU A 219 9.53 -7.15 3.60
C GLU A 219 10.66 -6.43 2.87
N MET A 220 11.78 -7.13 2.68
CA MET A 220 12.89 -6.73 1.83
C MET A 220 12.90 -7.58 0.56
N LEU A 221 13.12 -6.94 -0.57
CA LEU A 221 13.25 -7.57 -1.87
C LEU A 221 14.66 -7.32 -2.39
N ILE A 222 15.40 -8.38 -2.70
CA ILE A 222 16.77 -8.33 -3.19
C ILE A 222 16.79 -8.93 -4.60
N ASP A 223 17.26 -8.16 -5.58
CA ASP A 223 17.42 -8.65 -6.95
C ASP A 223 18.61 -9.60 -7.03
N THR A 224 18.36 -10.81 -7.52
CA THR A 224 19.41 -11.81 -7.70
C THR A 224 19.89 -11.75 -9.14
N PHE A 225 21.12 -11.28 -9.35
CA PHE A 225 21.77 -11.17 -10.66
C PHE A 225 22.27 -12.52 -11.18
N ASP A 226 21.53 -13.59 -10.89
CA ASP A 226 21.96 -14.97 -11.16
C ASP A 226 22.04 -15.25 -12.66
N ASP A 227 21.34 -14.46 -13.47
CA ASP A 227 21.42 -14.45 -14.93
C ASP A 227 22.70 -13.78 -15.48
N LEU A 228 23.45 -13.09 -14.65
CA LEU A 228 24.74 -12.46 -14.97
C LEU A 228 25.94 -13.23 -14.44
N VAL A 229 25.72 -14.22 -13.57
CA VAL A 229 26.78 -15.05 -13.01
C VAL A 229 26.85 -16.35 -13.81
N PRO A 230 28.01 -16.70 -14.39
CA PRO A 230 28.14 -17.98 -15.08
C PRO A 230 27.89 -19.14 -14.11
N ARG A 231 27.15 -20.16 -14.56
CA ARG A 231 26.90 -21.36 -13.75
C ARG A 231 28.20 -22.13 -13.57
N VAL A 232 28.53 -22.46 -12.32
CA VAL A 232 29.77 -23.16 -11.95
C VAL A 232 29.95 -24.50 -12.70
N THR A 233 28.86 -25.12 -13.16
CA THR A 233 28.88 -26.41 -13.85
C THR A 233 28.85 -26.32 -15.39
N GLU A 234 28.82 -25.13 -15.99
CA GLU A 234 28.95 -24.99 -17.44
C GLU A 234 30.44 -24.94 -17.80
N ARG A 235 31.00 -26.13 -18.04
CA ARG A 235 32.27 -26.35 -18.72
C ARG A 235 32.05 -27.27 -19.91
#